data_AF-A0A9X8UM68-F1
#
_entry.id   AF-A0A9X8UM68-F1
#
_cell.length_a   1.000
_cell.length_b   1.000
_cell.length_c   1.000
_cell.angle_alpha   90.00
_cell.angle_beta   90.00
_cell.angle_gamma   90.00
#
_symmetry.space_group_name_H-M   'P 1'
#
loop_
_entity.id
_entity.type
_entity.pdbx_description
1 polymer ?
#
loop_
_entity_poly.entity_id
_entity_poly.type
_entity_poly.pdbx_seq_one_letter_code
_entity_poly.pdbx_strand_id
1 'polypeptide(L)'
;MITKQNTKIFIDTNIFLGLYNSNDSGNVKAFMRTLFKNKQILITTEQSVNEYLRNRTRIISDFKNTFFDPTATTHTSSFVSSFSEYKDYLRCVKELKSCRKKVIGKIDTVLSDTKQDYIYESFVKLWKSNNTIPTADEYIDLATKRKTLGNPPGGDKYSSGDEVIWETLINTLKCNLIIVSKDRTYTQNKEFLQYDYRTKTGSELVICDTVYLAFSMIDIEMDQRAMEAEDNIRWVDIIIQALEQLGGRATLAEIYEECKDLIALFHPDKFSNATIDSTIRRTIYQHSSDVTAYLGKDDVFHRVSSGVWELRINS
;
A
#
# COMPACT_ATOMS: atom_id res chain seq x y z
N MET A 1 -6.58 -25.33 -15.84
CA MET A 1 -7.20 -24.83 -14.58
C MET A 1 -6.09 -24.62 -13.57
N ILE A 2 -6.10 -23.49 -12.89
CA ILE A 2 -5.10 -23.11 -11.88
C ILE A 2 -5.42 -23.89 -10.59
N THR A 3 -4.39 -24.48 -9.98
CA THR A 3 -4.50 -25.25 -8.73
C THR A 3 -3.27 -25.01 -7.86
N LYS A 4 -3.34 -25.34 -6.58
CA LYS A 4 -2.20 -25.20 -5.66
C LYS A 4 -0.93 -25.94 -6.12
N GLN A 5 -1.07 -27.08 -6.79
CA GLN A 5 0.05 -27.95 -7.17
C GLN A 5 0.79 -27.49 -8.43
N ASN A 6 0.10 -26.82 -9.34
CA ASN A 6 0.64 -26.42 -10.65
C ASN A 6 0.84 -24.90 -10.80
N THR A 7 0.79 -24.17 -9.70
CA THR A 7 0.80 -22.70 -9.70
C THR A 7 1.86 -22.13 -8.76
N LYS A 8 2.55 -21.11 -9.23
CA LYS A 8 3.39 -20.24 -8.40
C LYS A 8 2.73 -18.88 -8.24
N ILE A 9 2.99 -18.25 -7.10
CA ILE A 9 2.50 -16.90 -6.80
C ILE A 9 3.71 -15.99 -6.64
N PHE A 10 3.80 -14.99 -7.51
CA PHE A 10 4.70 -13.87 -7.38
C PHE A 10 3.95 -12.72 -6.69
N ILE A 11 4.54 -12.19 -5.62
CA ILE A 11 3.97 -11.06 -4.87
C ILE A 11 4.88 -9.87 -5.08
N ASP A 12 4.31 -8.81 -5.65
CA ASP A 12 4.99 -7.53 -5.84
C ASP A 12 5.51 -6.98 -4.51
N THR A 13 6.74 -6.50 -4.53
CA THR A 13 7.43 -5.87 -3.41
C THR A 13 6.60 -4.78 -2.73
N ASN A 14 5.81 -4.03 -3.50
CA ASN A 14 4.97 -2.95 -2.97
C ASN A 14 3.88 -3.44 -2.00
N ILE A 15 3.46 -4.70 -2.09
CA ILE A 15 2.55 -5.30 -1.12
C ILE A 15 3.23 -5.40 0.26
N PHE A 16 4.48 -5.86 0.31
CA PHE A 16 5.25 -5.94 1.55
C PHE A 16 5.61 -4.58 2.12
N LEU A 17 5.97 -3.63 1.26
CA LEU A 17 6.22 -2.24 1.65
C LEU A 17 4.94 -1.56 2.18
N GLY A 18 3.78 -1.93 1.66
CA GLY A 18 2.49 -1.47 2.16
C GLY A 18 2.22 -1.89 3.61
N LEU A 19 2.80 -3.00 4.10
CA LEU A 19 2.59 -3.47 5.48
C LEU A 19 3.10 -2.50 6.53
N TYR A 20 4.01 -1.57 6.21
CA TYR A 20 4.43 -0.50 7.13
C TYR A 20 3.31 0.51 7.39
N ASN A 21 2.30 0.58 6.52
CA ASN A 21 1.10 1.39 6.68
C ASN A 21 0.00 0.68 7.49
N SER A 22 0.19 -0.60 7.86
CA SER A 22 -0.80 -1.34 8.65
C SER A 22 -0.86 -0.81 10.08
N ASN A 23 -2.07 -0.50 10.56
CA ASN A 23 -2.30 0.08 11.87
C ASN A 23 -2.13 -0.93 13.03
N ASP A 24 -2.18 -2.24 12.74
CA ASP A 24 -2.02 -3.29 13.74
C ASP A 24 -0.87 -4.24 13.40
N SER A 25 0.12 -4.33 14.30
CA SER A 25 1.23 -5.28 14.21
C SER A 25 0.80 -6.75 14.28
N GLY A 26 -0.33 -7.04 14.93
CA GLY A 26 -0.97 -8.36 14.99
C GLY A 26 -1.49 -8.82 13.63
N ASN A 27 -2.07 -7.89 12.86
CA ASN A 27 -2.54 -8.13 11.50
C ASN A 27 -1.36 -8.45 10.57
N VAL A 28 -0.29 -7.65 10.63
CA VAL A 28 0.96 -7.91 9.88
C VAL A 28 1.55 -9.29 10.22
N LYS A 29 1.56 -9.68 11.51
CA LYS A 29 2.01 -11.02 11.92
C LYS A 29 1.13 -12.13 11.37
N ALA A 30 -0.19 -11.94 11.35
CA ALA A 30 -1.13 -12.91 10.77
C ALA A 30 -0.90 -13.07 9.25
N PHE A 31 -0.67 -11.97 8.54
CA PHE A 31 -0.30 -11.96 7.13
C PHE A 31 0.97 -12.75 6.86
N MET A 32 2.08 -12.40 7.52
CA MET A 32 3.36 -13.08 7.34
C MET A 32 3.26 -14.58 7.68
N ARG A 33 2.55 -14.94 8.76
CA ARG A 33 2.33 -16.34 9.13
C ARG A 33 1.61 -17.13 8.03
N THR A 34 0.64 -16.53 7.36
CA THR A 34 -0.11 -17.17 6.26
C THR A 34 0.80 -17.40 5.05
N LEU A 35 1.66 -16.43 4.73
CA LEU A 35 2.68 -16.60 3.69
C LEU A 35 3.67 -17.73 4.02
N PHE A 36 4.20 -17.77 5.24
CA PHE A 36 5.13 -18.82 5.67
C PHE A 36 4.53 -20.23 5.59
N LYS A 37 3.25 -20.39 5.96
CA LYS A 37 2.53 -21.67 5.84
C LYS A 37 2.41 -22.15 4.39
N ASN A 38 2.43 -21.23 3.42
CA ASN A 38 2.28 -21.53 2.00
C ASN A 38 3.55 -21.19 1.18
N LYS A 39 4.71 -21.10 1.82
CA LYS A 39 5.98 -20.68 1.18
C LYS A 39 6.37 -21.46 -0.08
N GLN A 40 5.93 -22.72 -0.20
CA GLN A 40 6.26 -23.62 -1.29
C GLN A 40 5.64 -23.22 -2.64
N ILE A 41 4.55 -22.45 -2.61
CA ILE A 41 3.92 -21.92 -3.84
C ILE A 41 4.37 -20.49 -4.14
N LEU A 42 5.04 -19.82 -3.20
CA LEU A 42 5.50 -18.46 -3.38
C LEU A 42 6.84 -18.44 -4.13
N ILE A 43 7.00 -17.48 -5.02
CA ILE A 43 8.23 -17.22 -5.76
C ILE A 43 8.51 -15.73 -5.78
N THR A 44 9.79 -15.35 -5.79
CA THR A 44 10.22 -13.98 -6.04
C THR A 44 11.42 -13.95 -6.99
N THR A 45 11.86 -12.76 -7.37
CA THR A 45 13.09 -12.54 -8.14
C THR A 45 14.08 -11.76 -7.28
N GLU A 46 15.38 -11.92 -7.56
CA GLU A 46 16.42 -11.12 -6.94
C GLU A 46 16.18 -9.62 -7.15
N GLN A 47 15.71 -9.22 -8.34
CA GLN A 47 15.36 -7.83 -8.62
C GLN A 47 14.27 -7.29 -7.67
N SER A 48 13.25 -8.09 -7.36
CA SER A 48 12.18 -7.71 -6.43
C SER A 48 12.71 -7.56 -5.00
N VAL A 49 13.57 -8.49 -4.56
CA VAL A 49 14.26 -8.40 -3.26
C VAL A 49 15.09 -7.13 -3.18
N ASN A 50 15.89 -6.83 -4.21
CA ASN A 50 16.70 -5.62 -4.28
C ASN A 50 15.85 -4.35 -4.25
N GLU A 51 14.70 -4.34 -4.92
CA GLU A 51 13.75 -3.24 -4.85
C GLU A 51 13.23 -3.00 -3.43
N TYR A 52 12.86 -4.07 -2.71
CA TYR A 52 12.40 -3.97 -1.32
C TYR A 52 13.48 -3.32 -0.44
N LEU A 53 14.72 -3.81 -0.56
CA LEU A 53 15.87 -3.32 0.21
C LEU A 53 16.15 -1.83 -0.07
N ARG A 54 16.06 -1.39 -1.32
CA ARG A 54 16.25 0.03 -1.70
C ARG A 54 15.14 0.92 -1.16
N ASN A 55 13.89 0.46 -1.24
CA ASN A 55 12.72 1.27 -0.91
C ASN A 55 12.40 1.34 0.58
N ARG A 56 12.77 0.31 1.36
CA ARG A 56 12.52 0.25 2.81
C ARG A 56 12.99 1.51 3.54
N THR A 57 14.26 1.87 3.35
CA THR A 57 14.88 3.02 4.06
C THR A 57 14.13 4.30 3.76
N ARG A 58 13.73 4.50 2.50
CA ARG A 58 12.95 5.66 2.06
C ARG A 58 11.60 5.70 2.78
N ILE A 59 10.83 4.62 2.75
CA ILE A 59 9.49 4.57 3.37
C ILE A 59 9.56 4.84 4.87
N ILE A 60 10.47 4.19 5.59
CA ILE A 60 10.62 4.41 7.04
C ILE A 60 11.08 5.84 7.34
N SER A 61 11.91 6.44 6.47
CA SER A 61 12.32 7.84 6.58
C SER A 61 11.17 8.80 6.29
N ASP A 62 10.30 8.49 5.33
CA ASP A 62 9.11 9.27 5.01
C ASP A 62 8.17 9.29 6.23
N PHE A 63 7.97 8.15 6.91
CA PHE A 63 7.28 8.10 8.20
C PHE A 63 7.96 8.93 9.29
N LYS A 64 9.29 8.85 9.42
CA LYS A 64 10.03 9.71 10.36
C LYS A 64 9.74 11.19 10.10
N ASN A 65 9.61 11.59 8.83
CA ASN A 65 9.36 12.97 8.44
C ASN A 65 7.96 13.47 8.78
N THR A 66 6.95 12.61 8.81
CA THR A 66 5.62 13.00 9.33
C THR A 66 5.67 13.33 10.83
N PHE A 67 6.65 12.77 11.54
CA PHE A 67 6.98 13.14 12.91
C PHE A 67 7.95 14.35 13.03
N PHE A 68 8.19 15.17 11.99
CA PHE A 68 8.82 16.51 12.14
C PHE A 68 7.81 17.69 12.11
N ASP A 69 8.09 18.77 12.84
CA ASP A 69 7.13 19.84 13.17
C ASP A 69 7.17 21.02 12.17
N PRO A 70 6.01 21.52 11.71
CA PRO A 70 5.91 22.89 11.19
C PRO A 70 5.11 23.88 12.07
N THR A 71 4.46 23.51 13.20
CA THR A 71 3.33 24.32 13.71
C THR A 71 3.27 24.67 15.20
N ALA A 72 4.15 24.21 16.09
CA ALA A 72 4.13 24.72 17.47
C ALA A 72 4.82 26.10 17.59
N THR A 73 4.30 27.14 16.92
CA THR A 73 4.75 28.52 17.14
C THR A 73 4.24 29.02 18.50
N THR A 74 5.15 29.12 19.46
CA THR A 74 4.89 29.72 20.78
C THR A 74 4.98 31.24 20.70
N HIS A 75 4.13 31.89 19.90
CA HIS A 75 3.92 33.33 20.00
C HIS A 75 2.65 33.57 20.80
N THR A 76 2.79 34.15 21.99
CA THR A 76 1.64 34.53 22.82
C THR A 76 1.82 35.92 23.41
N SER A 77 0.76 36.72 23.28
CA SER A 77 0.63 38.00 23.94
C SER A 77 0.42 37.81 25.44
N SER A 78 0.66 38.86 26.22
CA SER A 78 0.40 38.88 27.67
C SER A 78 -1.06 38.56 28.05
N PHE A 79 -2.00 38.78 27.13
CA PHE A 79 -3.41 38.45 27.30
C PHE A 79 -3.63 36.93 27.40
N VAL A 80 -3.10 36.17 26.44
CA VAL A 80 -3.28 34.70 26.40
C VAL A 80 -2.49 34.00 27.51
N SER A 81 -1.30 34.52 27.84
CA SER A 81 -0.47 33.94 28.90
C SER A 81 -1.00 34.16 30.31
N SER A 82 -1.98 35.04 30.48
CA SER A 82 -2.67 35.26 31.75
C SER A 82 -3.66 34.16 32.13
N PHE A 83 -4.10 33.35 31.15
CA PHE A 83 -5.06 32.26 31.38
C PHE A 83 -4.41 31.05 32.05
N SER A 84 -5.09 30.44 33.02
CA SER A 84 -4.59 29.24 33.70
C SER A 84 -4.48 28.04 32.76
N GLU A 85 -5.42 27.92 31.83
CA GLU A 85 -5.57 26.90 30.80
C GLU A 85 -4.38 26.92 29.82
N TYR A 86 -3.78 28.10 29.62
CA TYR A 86 -2.59 28.23 28.78
C TYR A 86 -1.37 27.53 29.38
N LYS A 87 -1.25 27.45 30.71
CA LYS A 87 -0.18 26.67 31.36
C LYS A 87 -0.36 25.18 31.10
N ASP A 88 -1.59 24.69 31.08
CA ASP A 88 -1.91 23.29 30.80
C ASP A 88 -1.61 22.95 29.34
N TYR A 89 -1.99 23.83 28.41
CA TYR A 89 -1.62 23.72 27.00
C TYR A 89 -0.10 23.60 26.82
N LEU A 90 0.71 24.49 27.44
CA LEU A 90 2.17 24.44 27.34
C LEU A 90 2.76 23.12 27.87
N ARG A 91 2.18 22.56 28.93
CA ARG A 91 2.56 21.26 29.46
C ARG A 91 2.26 20.14 28.46
N CYS A 92 1.06 20.09 27.90
CA CYS A 92 0.70 19.11 26.87
C CYS A 92 1.61 19.20 25.64
N VAL A 93 1.93 20.41 25.18
CA VAL A 93 2.89 20.62 24.07
C VAL A 93 4.27 20.07 24.40
N LYS A 94 4.76 20.26 25.64
CA LYS A 94 6.05 19.72 26.09
C LYS A 94 6.05 18.19 26.16
N GLU A 95 4.96 17.61 26.67
CA GLU A 95 4.78 16.16 26.73
C GLU A 95 4.71 15.53 25.33
N LEU A 96 3.96 16.14 24.41
CA LEU A 96 3.90 15.74 23.01
C LEU A 96 5.29 15.76 22.37
N LYS A 97 6.05 16.85 22.52
CA LYS A 97 7.44 16.95 22.01
C LYS A 97 8.33 15.84 22.57
N SER A 98 8.20 15.51 23.85
CA SER A 98 8.96 14.42 24.48
C SER A 98 8.59 13.04 23.91
N CYS A 99 7.29 12.75 23.80
CA CYS A 99 6.80 11.49 23.23
C CYS A 99 7.24 11.33 21.77
N ARG A 100 7.11 12.40 20.97
CA ARG A 100 7.54 12.45 19.57
C ARG A 100 9.04 12.13 19.44
N LYS A 101 9.89 12.74 20.26
CA LYS A 101 11.34 12.44 20.28
C LYS A 101 11.63 10.97 20.57
N LYS A 102 10.87 10.34 21.47
CA LYS A 102 11.01 8.90 21.76
C LYS A 102 10.63 8.04 20.57
N VAL A 103 9.53 8.36 19.88
CA VAL A 103 9.10 7.66 18.66
C VAL A 103 10.15 7.78 17.55
N ILE A 104 10.62 9.01 17.27
CA ILE A 104 11.69 9.25 16.30
C ILE A 104 12.95 8.45 16.63
N GLY A 105 13.37 8.44 17.89
CA GLY A 105 14.54 7.64 18.33
C GLY A 105 14.35 6.14 18.12
N LYS A 106 13.11 5.62 18.24
CA LYS A 106 12.81 4.22 17.90
C LYS A 106 12.87 3.98 16.40
N ILE A 107 12.35 4.89 15.58
CA ILE A 107 12.47 4.80 14.11
C ILE A 107 13.95 4.82 13.69
N ASP A 108 14.77 5.70 14.28
CA ASP A 108 16.22 5.75 14.03
C ASP A 108 16.91 4.42 14.39
N THR A 109 16.49 3.81 15.50
CA THR A 109 17.00 2.48 15.88
C THR A 109 16.65 1.45 14.80
N VAL A 110 15.39 1.41 14.33
CA VAL A 110 14.92 0.50 13.26
C VAL A 110 15.63 0.74 11.92
N LEU A 111 15.96 1.98 11.60
CA LEU A 111 16.74 2.33 10.41
C LEU A 111 18.19 1.82 10.51
N SER A 112 18.79 1.91 11.71
CA SER A 112 20.18 1.50 11.96
C SER A 112 20.38 0.00 12.21
N ASP A 113 19.37 -0.68 12.78
CA ASP A 113 19.39 -2.11 13.10
C ASP A 113 18.14 -2.78 12.52
N THR A 114 18.33 -3.46 11.40
CA THR A 114 17.25 -4.18 10.70
C THR A 114 16.64 -5.30 11.53
N LYS A 115 17.31 -5.79 12.59
CA LYS A 115 16.74 -6.82 13.48
C LYS A 115 15.56 -6.31 14.31
N GLN A 116 15.45 -4.99 14.49
CA GLN A 116 14.31 -4.36 15.16
C GLN A 116 13.10 -4.24 14.23
N ASP A 117 13.26 -4.54 12.95
CA ASP A 117 12.21 -4.47 11.94
C ASP A 117 11.60 -5.85 11.67
N TYR A 118 10.43 -6.08 12.26
CA TYR A 118 9.71 -7.34 12.08
C TYR A 118 9.35 -7.63 10.62
N ILE A 119 8.99 -6.60 9.83
CA ILE A 119 8.55 -6.78 8.44
C ILE A 119 9.75 -7.18 7.59
N TYR A 120 10.87 -6.45 7.72
CA TYR A 120 12.13 -6.80 7.08
C TYR A 120 12.61 -8.21 7.45
N GLU A 121 12.67 -8.53 8.74
CA GLU A 121 13.13 -9.83 9.21
C GLU A 121 12.26 -10.97 8.66
N SER A 122 10.96 -10.75 8.61
CA SER A 122 10.02 -11.73 8.06
C SER A 122 10.16 -11.84 6.54
N PHE A 123 10.36 -10.73 5.82
CA PHE A 123 10.58 -10.71 4.38
C PHE A 123 11.85 -11.49 3.98
N VAL A 124 12.99 -11.21 4.62
CA VAL A 124 14.27 -11.90 4.35
C VAL A 124 14.23 -13.37 4.78
N LYS A 125 13.38 -13.74 5.75
CA LYS A 125 13.15 -15.15 6.12
C LYS A 125 12.25 -15.88 5.14
N LEU A 126 11.29 -15.18 4.53
CA LEU A 126 10.37 -15.75 3.55
C LEU A 126 11.09 -16.10 2.24
N TRP A 127 12.00 -15.22 1.81
CA TRP A 127 12.73 -15.36 0.55
C TRP A 127 14.13 -15.93 0.76
N LYS A 128 14.37 -17.11 0.19
CA LYS A 128 15.60 -17.90 0.27
C LYS A 128 16.00 -18.33 -1.14
N SER A 129 17.21 -18.87 -1.28
CA SER A 129 17.75 -19.30 -2.59
C SER A 129 16.87 -20.31 -3.33
N ASN A 130 16.01 -21.08 -2.65
CA ASN A 130 15.12 -22.06 -3.27
C ASN A 130 13.80 -21.47 -3.80
N ASN A 131 13.43 -20.24 -3.42
CA ASN A 131 12.22 -19.55 -3.88
C ASN A 131 12.50 -18.09 -4.33
N THR A 132 13.77 -17.78 -4.61
CA THR A 132 14.22 -16.54 -5.24
C THR A 132 14.94 -16.89 -6.52
N ILE A 133 14.43 -16.42 -7.65
CA ILE A 133 15.07 -16.62 -8.96
C ILE A 133 16.16 -15.54 -9.12
N PRO A 134 17.44 -15.92 -9.31
CA PRO A 134 18.53 -14.97 -9.52
C PRO A 134 18.34 -14.22 -10.85
N THR A 135 18.78 -12.97 -10.90
CA THR A 135 18.78 -12.22 -12.15
C THR A 135 19.99 -12.64 -12.99
N ALA A 136 19.75 -13.05 -14.23
CA ALA A 136 20.81 -13.37 -15.19
C ALA A 136 20.96 -12.25 -16.22
N ASP A 137 22.18 -12.03 -16.73
CA ASP A 137 22.46 -11.00 -17.75
C ASP A 137 21.58 -11.15 -18.99
N GLU A 138 21.28 -12.39 -19.41
CA GLU A 138 20.36 -12.67 -20.52
C GLU A 138 18.96 -12.08 -20.30
N TYR A 139 18.46 -12.06 -19.06
CA TYR A 139 17.15 -11.47 -18.74
C TYR A 139 17.20 -9.95 -18.71
N ILE A 140 18.37 -9.37 -18.40
CA ILE A 140 18.59 -7.92 -18.48
C ILE A 140 18.59 -7.46 -19.94
N ASP A 141 19.21 -8.22 -20.84
CA ASP A 141 19.19 -7.94 -22.28
C ASP A 141 17.78 -8.04 -22.86
N LEU A 142 17.04 -9.09 -22.50
CA LEU A 142 15.64 -9.24 -22.89
C LEU A 142 14.76 -8.12 -22.35
N ALA A 143 14.98 -7.69 -21.10
CA ALA A 143 14.26 -6.57 -20.49
C ALA A 143 14.54 -5.25 -21.22
N THR A 144 15.79 -5.02 -21.61
CA THR A 144 16.19 -3.86 -22.41
C THR A 144 15.51 -3.86 -23.78
N LYS A 145 15.42 -5.02 -24.42
CA LYS A 145 14.68 -5.19 -25.67
C LYS A 145 13.18 -4.96 -25.48
N ARG A 146 12.57 -5.52 -24.44
CA ARG A 146 11.14 -5.32 -24.08
C ARG A 146 10.81 -3.84 -23.95
N LYS A 147 11.64 -3.11 -23.18
CA LYS A 147 11.51 -1.67 -22.98
C LYS A 147 11.63 -0.89 -24.29
N THR A 148 12.62 -1.24 -25.11
CA THR A 148 12.83 -0.61 -26.43
C THR A 148 11.61 -0.77 -27.35
N LEU A 149 10.95 -1.93 -27.28
CA LEU A 149 9.74 -2.23 -28.07
C LEU A 149 8.46 -1.64 -27.46
N GLY A 150 8.50 -1.09 -26.25
CA GLY A 150 7.32 -0.59 -25.54
C GLY A 150 6.37 -1.69 -25.04
N ASN A 151 6.87 -2.90 -24.88
CA ASN A 151 6.07 -4.03 -24.40
C ASN A 151 5.95 -3.98 -22.86
N PRO A 152 4.74 -4.11 -22.29
CA PRO A 152 4.54 -4.15 -20.84
C PRO A 152 5.05 -5.48 -20.23
N PRO A 153 5.30 -5.57 -18.90
CA PRO A 153 5.23 -4.47 -17.95
C PRO A 153 6.47 -3.58 -18.10
N GLY A 154 6.38 -2.33 -17.64
CA GLY A 154 7.39 -1.29 -17.86
C GLY A 154 6.75 0.09 -18.01
N GLY A 155 7.46 1.15 -17.61
CA GLY A 155 6.87 2.49 -17.61
C GLY A 155 7.79 3.65 -17.24
N ASP A 156 8.88 3.41 -16.52
CA ASP A 156 9.86 4.45 -16.21
C ASP A 156 10.92 4.55 -17.33
N LYS A 157 11.26 5.77 -17.75
CA LYS A 157 12.37 6.00 -18.70
C LYS A 157 13.70 5.53 -18.10
N TYR A 158 13.88 5.61 -16.79
CA TYR A 158 15.20 5.49 -16.15
C TYR A 158 15.48 4.12 -15.54
N SER A 159 14.46 3.31 -15.25
CA SER A 159 14.63 1.97 -14.68
C SER A 159 13.91 0.90 -15.51
N SER A 160 14.49 -0.29 -15.58
CA SER A 160 13.92 -1.46 -16.29
C SER A 160 13.51 -2.55 -15.29
N GLY A 161 13.05 -2.15 -14.10
CA GLY A 161 12.84 -3.05 -12.97
C GLY A 161 11.76 -4.09 -13.25
N ASP A 162 10.58 -3.62 -13.64
CA ASP A 162 9.43 -4.46 -14.02
C ASP A 162 9.77 -5.38 -15.19
N GLU A 163 10.48 -4.84 -16.20
CA GLU A 163 10.90 -5.58 -17.37
C GLU A 163 11.82 -6.75 -16.97
N VAL A 164 12.79 -6.52 -16.07
CA VAL A 164 13.70 -7.55 -15.57
C VAL A 164 12.96 -8.59 -14.73
N ILE A 165 12.04 -8.16 -13.85
CA ILE A 165 11.20 -9.07 -13.07
C ILE A 165 10.42 -9.99 -14.01
N TRP A 166 9.76 -9.41 -15.01
CA TRP A 166 8.96 -10.16 -15.97
C TRP A 166 9.78 -11.14 -16.80
N GLU A 167 10.88 -10.69 -17.40
CA GLU A 167 11.74 -11.57 -18.20
C GLU A 167 12.36 -12.68 -17.34
N THR A 168 12.69 -12.41 -16.09
CA THR A 168 13.16 -13.45 -15.17
C THR A 168 12.08 -14.51 -14.93
N LEU A 169 10.84 -14.10 -14.65
CA LEU A 169 9.72 -15.01 -14.38
C LEU A 169 9.33 -15.83 -15.62
N ILE A 170 9.14 -15.19 -16.77
CA ILE A 170 8.61 -15.83 -17.99
C ILE A 170 9.61 -16.81 -18.61
N ASN A 171 10.92 -16.55 -18.51
CA ASN A 171 11.93 -17.43 -19.06
C ASN A 171 12.24 -18.61 -18.13
N THR A 172 12.11 -18.42 -16.81
CA THR A 172 12.40 -19.47 -15.82
C THR A 172 11.22 -20.41 -15.58
N LEU A 173 10.00 -19.88 -15.45
CA LEU A 173 8.84 -20.67 -15.03
C LEU A 173 8.22 -21.43 -16.22
N LYS A 174 7.71 -22.63 -15.91
CA LYS A 174 6.99 -23.53 -16.85
C LYS A 174 5.71 -24.07 -16.21
N CYS A 175 5.05 -23.23 -15.41
CA CYS A 175 3.85 -23.56 -14.65
C CYS A 175 2.88 -22.38 -14.68
N ASN A 176 1.69 -22.54 -14.12
CA ASN A 176 0.78 -21.39 -13.98
C ASN A 176 1.40 -20.37 -13.03
N LEU A 177 1.10 -19.10 -13.26
CA LEU A 177 1.59 -17.99 -12.48
C LEU A 177 0.42 -17.09 -12.05
N ILE A 178 0.37 -16.76 -10.77
CA ILE A 178 -0.43 -15.65 -10.27
C ILE A 178 0.53 -14.52 -9.91
N ILE A 179 0.30 -13.33 -10.46
CA ILE A 179 0.97 -12.10 -10.04
C ILE A 179 0.01 -11.32 -9.15
N VAL A 180 0.47 -11.01 -7.93
CA VAL A 180 -0.18 -10.08 -7.02
C VAL A 180 0.49 -8.72 -7.15
N SER A 181 -0.15 -7.77 -7.82
CA SER A 181 0.36 -6.41 -7.99
C SER A 181 -0.79 -5.41 -8.14
N LYS A 182 -0.58 -4.22 -7.56
CA LYS A 182 -1.44 -3.04 -7.73
C LYS A 182 -0.92 -2.09 -8.82
N ASP A 183 0.22 -2.40 -9.45
CA ASP A 183 0.83 -1.57 -10.47
C ASP A 183 -0.02 -1.57 -11.76
N ARG A 184 -0.14 -0.39 -12.36
CA ARG A 184 -0.88 -0.19 -13.61
C ARG A 184 -0.22 -0.87 -14.80
N THR A 185 1.11 -0.99 -14.82
CA THR A 185 1.85 -1.66 -15.89
C THR A 185 1.42 -3.13 -16.01
N TYR A 186 1.11 -3.78 -14.87
CA TYR A 186 0.53 -5.13 -14.83
C TYR A 186 -0.99 -5.13 -14.98
N THR A 187 -1.70 -4.28 -14.23
CA THR A 187 -3.17 -4.35 -14.12
C THR A 187 -3.92 -3.81 -15.33
N GLN A 188 -3.33 -2.89 -16.11
CA GLN A 188 -3.94 -2.36 -17.34
C GLN A 188 -3.58 -3.17 -18.58
N ASN A 189 -2.50 -3.95 -18.54
CA ASN A 189 -1.99 -4.72 -19.69
C ASN A 189 -2.23 -6.23 -19.55
N LYS A 190 -3.22 -6.65 -18.75
CA LYS A 190 -3.45 -8.07 -18.42
C LYS A 190 -3.56 -8.96 -19.64
N GLU A 191 -4.33 -8.56 -20.65
CA GLU A 191 -4.55 -9.35 -21.86
C GLU A 191 -3.23 -9.62 -22.62
N PHE A 192 -2.40 -8.58 -22.79
CA PHE A 192 -1.10 -8.72 -23.43
C PHE A 192 -0.17 -9.63 -22.63
N LEU A 193 -0.09 -9.42 -21.31
CA LEU A 193 0.78 -10.21 -20.43
C LEU A 193 0.36 -11.68 -20.39
N GLN A 194 -0.95 -11.95 -20.37
CA GLN A 194 -1.49 -13.30 -20.44
C GLN A 194 -1.15 -13.97 -21.76
N TYR A 195 -1.32 -13.26 -22.88
CA TYR A 195 -0.94 -13.75 -24.20
C TYR A 195 0.56 -14.06 -24.28
N ASP A 196 1.42 -13.14 -23.82
CA ASP A 196 2.88 -13.27 -23.85
C ASP A 196 3.33 -14.46 -22.99
N TYR A 197 2.83 -14.56 -21.75
CA TYR A 197 3.14 -15.67 -20.84
C TYR A 197 2.73 -17.02 -21.41
N ARG A 198 1.49 -17.12 -21.92
CA ARG A 198 0.96 -18.35 -22.51
C ARG A 198 1.74 -18.75 -23.76
N THR A 199 2.12 -17.80 -24.59
CA THR A 199 2.89 -18.07 -25.82
C THR A 199 4.29 -18.59 -25.51
N LYS A 200 4.97 -18.03 -24.50
CA LYS A 200 6.34 -18.44 -24.13
C LYS A 200 6.39 -19.71 -23.27
N THR A 201 5.39 -19.96 -22.43
CA THR A 201 5.45 -21.02 -21.41
C THR A 201 4.43 -22.15 -21.62
N GLY A 202 3.40 -21.93 -22.43
CA GLY A 202 2.24 -22.81 -22.54
C GLY A 202 1.33 -22.83 -21.30
N SER A 203 1.60 -22.01 -20.29
CA SER A 203 0.89 -21.99 -19.00
C SER A 203 0.00 -20.76 -18.83
N GLU A 204 -0.90 -20.79 -17.84
CA GLU A 204 -1.85 -19.71 -17.58
C GLU A 204 -1.28 -18.64 -16.65
N LEU A 205 -1.65 -17.39 -16.89
CA LEU A 205 -1.32 -16.24 -16.05
C LEU A 205 -2.59 -15.60 -15.49
N VAL A 206 -2.60 -15.30 -14.20
CA VAL A 206 -3.62 -14.46 -13.56
C VAL A 206 -2.96 -13.29 -12.85
N ILE A 207 -3.57 -12.10 -12.95
CA ILE A 207 -3.10 -10.88 -12.29
C ILE A 207 -4.23 -10.36 -11.39
N CYS A 208 -3.95 -10.28 -10.10
CA CYS A 208 -4.85 -9.75 -9.06
C CYS A 208 -4.10 -8.75 -8.18
N ASP A 209 -4.83 -8.03 -7.34
CA ASP A 209 -4.33 -6.90 -6.55
C ASP A 209 -4.02 -7.24 -5.09
N THR A 210 -4.40 -8.44 -4.63
CA THR A 210 -4.23 -8.91 -3.25
C THR A 210 -3.83 -10.38 -3.18
N VAL A 211 -3.05 -10.73 -2.16
CA VAL A 211 -2.67 -12.10 -1.80
C VAL A 211 -3.89 -12.91 -1.42
N TYR A 212 -4.87 -12.31 -0.72
CA TYR A 212 -6.14 -12.97 -0.41
C TYR A 212 -6.82 -13.53 -1.66
N LEU A 213 -6.99 -12.71 -2.71
CA LEU A 213 -7.61 -13.16 -3.95
C LEU A 213 -6.77 -14.25 -4.63
N ALA A 214 -5.45 -14.08 -4.67
CA ALA A 214 -4.55 -15.10 -5.23
C ALA A 214 -4.66 -16.45 -4.52
N PHE A 215 -4.77 -16.43 -3.19
CA PHE A 215 -4.91 -17.64 -2.36
C PHE A 215 -6.29 -18.28 -2.56
N SER A 216 -7.35 -17.48 -2.60
CA SER A 216 -8.71 -17.96 -2.89
C SER A 216 -8.81 -18.66 -4.25
N MET A 217 -8.11 -18.19 -5.28
CA MET A 217 -8.09 -18.81 -6.62
C MET A 217 -7.50 -20.22 -6.65
N ILE A 218 -6.78 -20.63 -5.60
CA ILE A 218 -6.17 -21.96 -5.46
C ILE A 218 -6.59 -22.65 -4.16
N ASP A 219 -7.77 -22.31 -3.66
CA ASP A 219 -8.43 -22.93 -2.51
C ASP A 219 -7.61 -22.83 -1.21
N ILE A 220 -6.94 -21.70 -0.99
CA ILE A 220 -6.26 -21.36 0.26
C ILE A 220 -7.05 -20.27 0.97
N GLU A 221 -7.55 -20.59 2.16
CA GLU A 221 -8.23 -19.63 3.03
C GLU A 221 -7.22 -18.76 3.78
N MET A 222 -7.56 -17.48 3.96
CA MET A 222 -6.74 -16.49 4.65
C MET A 222 -7.52 -15.91 5.82
N ASP A 223 -6.83 -15.77 6.96
CA ASP A 223 -7.41 -15.22 8.19
C ASP A 223 -7.85 -13.75 8.00
N GLN A 224 -8.98 -13.35 8.60
CA GLN A 224 -9.51 -11.98 8.49
C GLN A 224 -8.47 -10.91 8.86
N ARG A 225 -7.70 -11.12 9.93
CA ARG A 225 -6.65 -10.18 10.34
C ARG A 225 -5.52 -10.09 9.33
N ALA A 226 -5.24 -11.19 8.63
CA ALA A 226 -4.26 -11.21 7.56
C ALA A 226 -4.77 -10.43 6.35
N MET A 227 -6.05 -10.53 6.01
CA MET A 227 -6.66 -9.75 4.93
C MET A 227 -6.62 -8.25 5.25
N GLU A 228 -6.98 -7.86 6.47
CA GLU A 228 -6.91 -6.46 6.95
C GLU A 228 -5.50 -5.86 6.92
N ALA A 229 -4.45 -6.67 7.05
CA ALA A 229 -3.07 -6.18 6.97
C ALA A 229 -2.67 -5.72 5.56
N GLU A 230 -3.25 -6.36 4.54
CA GLU A 230 -3.02 -6.05 3.12
C GLU A 230 -3.97 -4.98 2.58
N ASP A 231 -5.11 -4.84 3.24
CA ASP A 231 -6.09 -3.81 2.98
C ASP A 231 -5.55 -2.47 3.49
N ASN A 232 -4.69 -1.85 2.67
CA ASN A 232 -4.32 -0.47 2.82
C ASN A 232 -5.62 0.34 2.86
N ILE A 233 -5.94 0.92 4.02
CA ILE A 233 -7.19 1.66 4.21
C ILE A 233 -7.47 2.54 3.00
N ARG A 234 -8.61 2.35 2.35
CA ARG A 234 -8.87 3.06 1.10
C ARG A 234 -9.26 4.49 1.46
N TRP A 235 -9.09 5.40 0.51
CA TRP A 235 -9.61 6.75 0.67
C TRP A 235 -11.11 6.73 0.98
N VAL A 236 -11.86 5.79 0.40
CA VAL A 236 -13.30 5.65 0.68
C VAL A 236 -13.56 5.30 2.15
N ASP A 237 -12.74 4.45 2.77
CA ASP A 237 -12.94 4.03 4.17
C ASP A 237 -12.62 5.20 5.14
N ILE A 238 -11.59 5.99 4.83
CA ILE A 238 -11.27 7.23 5.58
C ILE A 238 -12.43 8.24 5.47
N ILE A 239 -12.99 8.40 4.26
CA ILE A 239 -14.07 9.35 4.02
C ILE A 239 -15.35 8.91 4.72
N ILE A 240 -15.65 7.60 4.75
CA ILE A 240 -16.77 7.06 5.52
C ILE A 240 -16.60 7.39 7.00
N GLN A 241 -15.43 7.08 7.56
CA GLN A 241 -15.14 7.36 8.97
C GLN A 241 -15.24 8.87 9.30
N ALA A 242 -14.71 9.74 8.43
CA ALA A 242 -14.83 11.18 8.57
C ALA A 242 -16.31 11.61 8.61
N LEU A 243 -17.12 11.11 7.68
CA LEU A 243 -18.56 11.41 7.65
C LEU A 243 -19.29 10.87 8.88
N GLU A 244 -18.98 9.67 9.37
CA GLU A 244 -19.56 9.12 10.60
C GLU A 244 -19.27 10.02 11.81
N GLN A 245 -18.03 10.51 11.94
CA GLN A 245 -17.62 11.42 13.02
C GLN A 245 -18.29 12.79 12.91
N LEU A 246 -18.57 13.24 11.70
CA LEU A 246 -19.33 14.46 11.41
C LEU A 246 -20.86 14.27 11.51
N GLY A 247 -21.34 13.11 11.96
CA GLY A 247 -22.77 12.83 12.16
C GLY A 247 -23.51 12.34 10.90
N GLY A 248 -22.78 11.74 9.96
CA GLY A 248 -23.29 11.11 8.75
C GLY A 248 -23.47 12.04 7.55
N ARG A 249 -23.40 13.36 7.74
CA ARG A 249 -23.62 14.38 6.70
C ARG A 249 -22.74 15.60 6.93
N ALA A 250 -22.04 16.04 5.89
CA ALA A 250 -21.14 17.20 5.98
C ALA A 250 -20.89 17.89 4.62
N THR A 251 -20.34 19.10 4.67
CA THR A 251 -19.81 19.79 3.50
C THR A 251 -18.47 19.18 3.06
N LEU A 252 -18.09 19.34 1.79
CA LEU A 252 -16.78 18.91 1.30
C LEU A 252 -15.61 19.51 2.10
N ALA A 253 -15.75 20.75 2.57
CA ALA A 253 -14.71 21.40 3.37
C ALA A 253 -14.51 20.70 4.72
N GLU A 254 -15.60 20.39 5.42
CA GLU A 254 -15.56 19.64 6.69
C GLU A 254 -15.01 18.23 6.48
N ILE A 255 -15.44 17.54 5.41
CA ILE A 255 -14.91 16.21 5.06
C ILE A 255 -13.40 16.29 4.79
N TYR A 256 -12.90 17.34 4.13
CA TYR A 256 -11.46 17.48 3.88
C TYR A 256 -10.67 17.64 5.18
N GLU A 257 -11.12 18.53 6.07
CA GLU A 257 -10.44 18.75 7.35
C GLU A 257 -10.47 17.51 8.23
N GLU A 258 -11.63 16.86 8.38
CA GLU A 258 -11.73 15.62 9.18
C GLU A 258 -10.91 14.48 8.56
N CYS A 259 -10.93 14.30 7.23
CA CYS A 259 -10.05 13.34 6.57
C CYS A 259 -8.57 13.66 6.80
N LYS A 260 -8.17 14.94 6.75
CA LYS A 260 -6.78 15.35 7.02
C LYS A 260 -6.39 15.05 8.46
N ASP A 261 -7.28 15.26 9.42
CA ASP A 261 -7.05 14.92 10.82
C ASP A 261 -6.93 13.41 11.01
N LEU A 262 -7.84 12.62 10.43
CA LEU A 262 -7.76 11.16 10.43
C LEU A 262 -6.47 10.65 9.76
N ILE A 263 -6.06 11.26 8.65
CA ILE A 263 -4.81 10.93 7.95
C ILE A 263 -3.61 11.31 8.81
N ALA A 264 -3.59 12.49 9.42
CA ALA A 264 -2.50 12.94 10.27
C ALA A 264 -2.35 12.06 11.52
N LEU A 265 -3.46 11.59 12.09
CA LEU A 265 -3.49 10.81 13.33
C LEU A 265 -3.33 9.31 13.11
N PHE A 266 -3.94 8.75 12.07
CA PHE A 266 -4.10 7.31 11.89
C PHE A 266 -3.54 6.78 10.56
N HIS A 267 -3.43 7.60 9.50
CA HIS A 267 -2.97 7.15 8.17
C HIS A 267 -1.91 8.07 7.55
N PRO A 268 -0.78 8.32 8.26
CA PRO A 268 0.18 9.36 7.88
C PRO A 268 0.89 9.08 6.54
N ASP A 269 0.83 7.86 6.02
CA ASP A 269 1.31 7.49 4.70
C ASP A 269 0.61 8.28 3.59
N LYS A 270 -0.69 8.56 3.76
CA LYS A 270 -1.51 9.32 2.81
C LYS A 270 -1.29 10.82 2.88
N PHE A 271 -0.61 11.31 3.92
CA PHE A 271 -0.30 12.72 4.10
C PHE A 271 0.70 13.25 3.06
N SER A 272 1.52 12.36 2.48
CA SER A 272 2.48 12.68 1.42
C SER A 272 1.82 13.06 0.07
N ASN A 273 0.52 12.82 -0.09
CA ASN A 273 -0.21 13.17 -1.30
C ASN A 273 -0.41 14.69 -1.35
N ALA A 274 0.31 15.40 -2.23
CA ALA A 274 0.15 16.85 -2.41
C ALA A 274 -1.26 17.29 -2.88
N THR A 275 -2.14 16.34 -3.20
CA THR A 275 -3.49 16.56 -3.74
C THR A 275 -4.58 15.82 -2.95
N ILE A 276 -4.48 15.81 -1.61
CA ILE A 276 -5.44 15.16 -0.69
C ILE A 276 -6.88 15.52 -1.03
N ASP A 277 -7.22 16.82 -1.05
CA ASP A 277 -8.60 17.30 -1.26
C ASP A 277 -9.18 16.84 -2.60
N SER A 278 -8.36 16.85 -3.66
CA SER A 278 -8.75 16.36 -4.99
C SER A 278 -8.95 14.85 -4.99
N THR A 279 -8.14 14.12 -4.23
CA THR A 279 -8.26 12.66 -4.09
C THR A 279 -9.52 12.28 -3.32
N ILE A 280 -9.82 12.99 -2.22
CA ILE A 280 -11.05 12.82 -1.44
C ILE A 280 -12.26 13.11 -2.34
N ARG A 281 -12.28 14.25 -3.02
CA ARG A 281 -13.38 14.64 -3.93
C ARG A 281 -13.61 13.60 -5.02
N ARG A 282 -12.54 13.17 -5.69
CA ARG A 282 -12.63 12.16 -6.76
C ARG A 282 -13.19 10.85 -6.22
N THR A 283 -12.73 10.43 -5.04
CA THR A 283 -13.18 9.19 -4.40
C THR A 283 -14.67 9.26 -4.09
N ILE A 284 -15.17 10.35 -3.50
CA ILE A 284 -16.61 10.54 -3.25
C ILE A 284 -17.40 10.40 -4.56
N TYR A 285 -16.96 11.04 -5.63
CA TYR A 285 -17.68 11.05 -6.91
C TYR A 285 -17.69 9.68 -7.60
N GLN A 286 -16.60 8.93 -7.46
CA GLN A 286 -16.48 7.58 -8.03
C GLN A 286 -17.37 6.55 -7.31
N HIS A 287 -17.80 6.88 -6.09
CA HIS A 287 -18.59 6.04 -5.19
C HIS A 287 -20.01 6.61 -4.92
N SER A 288 -20.52 7.45 -5.82
CA SER A 288 -21.88 7.98 -5.75
C SER A 288 -22.58 7.91 -7.09
N SER A 289 -23.70 7.19 -7.17
CA SER A 289 -24.55 7.14 -8.35
C SER A 289 -25.23 8.47 -8.72
N ASP A 290 -25.15 9.49 -7.85
CA ASP A 290 -25.74 10.81 -8.08
C ASP A 290 -24.90 11.68 -9.03
N VAL A 291 -23.74 11.20 -9.48
CA VAL A 291 -22.85 11.92 -10.39
C VAL A 291 -22.34 11.03 -11.53
N THR A 292 -21.99 11.65 -12.66
CA THR A 292 -21.57 10.96 -13.89
C THR A 292 -20.23 10.23 -13.78
N ALA A 293 -19.44 10.52 -12.74
CA ALA A 293 -18.13 9.90 -12.51
C ALA A 293 -18.22 8.56 -11.74
N TYR A 294 -19.42 8.10 -11.41
CA TYR A 294 -19.67 6.84 -10.72
C TYR A 294 -19.09 5.64 -11.48
N LEU A 295 -18.40 4.75 -10.77
CA LEU A 295 -17.74 3.58 -11.36
C LEU A 295 -18.60 2.32 -11.39
N GLY A 296 -19.87 2.38 -10.96
CA GLY A 296 -20.79 1.25 -11.03
C GLY A 296 -20.65 0.22 -9.90
N LYS A 297 -19.88 0.53 -8.84
CA LYS A 297 -19.72 -0.31 -7.64
C LYS A 297 -19.64 0.56 -6.39
N ASP A 298 -19.98 -0.02 -5.24
CA ASP A 298 -19.87 0.62 -3.93
C ASP A 298 -20.52 2.02 -3.91
N ASP A 299 -21.85 2.09 -4.11
CA ASP A 299 -22.63 3.34 -4.04
C ASP A 299 -22.84 3.74 -2.58
N VAL A 300 -21.87 4.46 -2.01
CA VAL A 300 -21.81 4.74 -0.57
C VAL A 300 -22.25 6.16 -0.24
N PHE A 301 -22.06 7.12 -1.15
CA PHE A 301 -22.30 8.54 -0.88
C PHE A 301 -23.54 9.06 -1.63
N HIS A 302 -24.35 9.84 -0.92
CA HIS A 302 -25.47 10.59 -1.46
C HIS A 302 -25.13 12.09 -1.54
N ARG A 303 -25.39 12.71 -2.70
CA ARG A 303 -25.25 14.15 -2.90
C ARG A 303 -26.54 14.87 -2.53
N VAL A 304 -26.56 15.46 -1.33
CA VAL A 304 -27.73 16.19 -0.82
C VAL A 304 -27.92 17.52 -1.54
N SER A 305 -26.82 18.26 -1.75
CA SER A 305 -26.83 19.54 -2.48
C SER A 305 -25.44 19.87 -3.01
N SER A 306 -25.25 21.05 -3.61
CA SER A 306 -23.94 21.45 -4.13
C SER A 306 -22.89 21.49 -3.02
N GLY A 307 -21.95 20.54 -3.04
CA GLY A 307 -20.85 20.46 -2.08
C GLY A 307 -21.21 19.85 -0.72
N VAL A 308 -22.42 19.30 -0.55
CA VAL A 308 -22.86 18.62 0.68
C VAL A 308 -23.13 17.16 0.38
N TRP A 309 -22.53 16.29 1.21
CA TRP A 309 -22.54 14.85 1.04
C TRP A 309 -22.98 14.14 2.32
N GLU A 310 -23.62 13.01 2.16
CA GLU A 310 -24.17 12.18 3.23
C GLU A 310 -23.88 10.71 2.94
N LEU A 311 -23.73 9.90 3.99
CA LEU A 311 -23.65 8.45 3.85
C LEU A 311 -25.02 7.90 3.48
N ARG A 312 -25.07 7.06 2.44
CA ARG A 312 -26.26 6.26 2.19
C ARG A 312 -26.45 5.33 3.39
N ILE A 313 -27.63 5.35 4.00
CA ILE A 313 -27.98 4.41 5.05
C ILE A 313 -27.97 3.02 4.40
N ASN A 314 -27.07 2.15 4.86
CA ASN A 314 -27.06 0.75 4.45
C ASN A 314 -28.46 0.17 4.68
N SER A 315 -29.07 -0.33 3.61
CA SER A 315 -30.28 -1.15 3.68
C SER A 315 -29.95 -2.55 4.16
#